data_AF-A0A380V899-F1
#
_entry.id   AF-A0A380V899-F1
#
_cell.length_a   1.000
_cell.length_b   1.000
_cell.length_c   1.000
_cell.angle_alpha   90.00
_cell.angle_beta   90.00
_cell.angle_gamma   90.00
#
_symmetry.space_group_name_H-M   'P 1'
#
loop_
_entity.id
_entity.type
_entity.pdbx_description
1 polymer ?
#
loop_
_entity_poly.entity_id
_entity_poly.type
_entity_poly.pdbx_seq_one_letter_code
_entity_poly.pdbx_strand_id
1 'polypeptide(L)'
;MTEANMMNITRQASINIVLAAGMTFVILTGGIDLSVGSILGVTAVMALVGSLNPALADFAVPIALLTGLGMGIFNGLLVAFAGLPPFIVTLGTYTALHRAAYLVADGTTVINSKISFAWIGNGYLGSVPWLVIIAFAVIAICWFILRRTTLGTHIYAVGGNLQAAPFN
;
A
#
# COMPACT_ATOMS: atom_id res chain seq x y z
N MET A 1 29.34 0.00 -10.00
CA MET A 1 28.14 -0.58 -9.35
C MET A 1 28.03 -2.02 -9.80
N THR A 2 27.93 -2.98 -8.90
CA THR A 2 27.76 -4.41 -9.28
C THR A 2 26.33 -4.65 -9.78
N GLU A 3 26.14 -5.59 -10.70
CA GLU A 3 24.80 -5.95 -11.25
C GLU A 3 23.81 -6.29 -10.13
N ALA A 4 24.27 -6.97 -9.07
CA ALA A 4 23.48 -7.26 -7.88
C ALA A 4 22.99 -5.99 -7.16
N ASN A 5 23.80 -4.93 -7.12
CA ASN A 5 23.42 -3.66 -6.51
C ASN A 5 22.33 -2.94 -7.32
N MET A 6 22.45 -2.95 -8.66
CA MET A 6 21.40 -2.42 -9.54
C MET A 6 20.09 -3.19 -9.38
N MET A 7 20.15 -4.51 -9.26
CA MET A 7 18.96 -5.33 -9.09
C MET A 7 18.24 -5.06 -7.76
N ASN A 8 19.00 -4.93 -6.66
CA ASN A 8 18.44 -4.55 -5.36
C ASN A 8 17.81 -3.16 -5.37
N ILE A 9 18.47 -2.18 -5.98
CA ILE A 9 17.91 -0.82 -6.13
C ILE A 9 16.60 -0.88 -6.93
N THR A 10 16.55 -1.65 -8.01
CA THR A 10 15.35 -1.77 -8.86
C THR A 10 14.18 -2.40 -8.11
N ARG A 11 14.45 -3.41 -7.26
CA ARG A 11 13.43 -4.02 -6.40
C ARG A 11 12.88 -3.03 -5.37
N GLN A 12 13.75 -2.29 -4.68
CA GLN A 12 13.33 -1.28 -3.71
C GLN A 12 12.54 -0.14 -4.39
N ALA A 13 13.01 0.30 -5.56
CA ALA A 13 12.31 1.29 -6.38
C ALA A 13 10.90 0.79 -6.77
N SER A 14 10.75 -0.49 -7.12
CA SER A 14 9.46 -1.07 -7.47
C SER A 14 8.44 -0.99 -6.34
N ILE A 15 8.86 -1.27 -5.10
CA ILE A 15 8.00 -1.13 -3.91
C ILE A 15 7.55 0.33 -3.76
N ASN A 16 8.49 1.27 -3.85
CA ASN A 16 8.17 2.70 -3.75
C ASN A 16 7.27 3.19 -4.88
N ILE A 17 7.43 2.67 -6.10
CA ILE A 17 6.58 2.98 -7.25
C ILE A 17 5.14 2.56 -7.01
N VAL A 18 4.91 1.33 -6.50
CA VAL A 18 3.56 0.84 -6.19
C VAL A 18 2.90 1.73 -5.13
N LEU A 19 3.64 2.08 -4.08
CA LEU A 19 3.14 2.99 -3.03
C LEU A 19 2.82 4.37 -3.60
N ALA A 20 3.73 4.94 -4.41
CA ALA A 20 3.55 6.26 -5.01
C ALA A 20 2.35 6.30 -5.98
N ALA A 21 2.11 5.22 -6.73
CA ALA A 21 0.94 5.10 -7.59
C ALA A 21 -0.36 5.18 -6.79
N GLY A 22 -0.44 4.51 -5.63
CA GLY A 22 -1.57 4.64 -4.71
C GLY A 22 -1.71 6.05 -4.12
N MET A 23 -0.60 6.62 -3.63
CA MET A 23 -0.58 7.98 -3.06
C MET A 23 -1.00 9.06 -4.05
N THR A 24 -0.80 8.83 -5.35
CA THR A 24 -1.25 9.75 -6.40
C THR A 24 -2.75 10.02 -6.31
N PHE A 25 -3.57 9.01 -6.02
CA PHE A 25 -5.02 9.20 -5.87
C PHE A 25 -5.36 10.10 -4.68
N VAL A 26 -4.66 9.94 -3.55
CA VAL A 26 -4.90 10.76 -2.36
C VAL A 26 -4.48 12.21 -2.59
N ILE A 27 -3.31 12.42 -3.19
CA ILE A 27 -2.80 13.76 -3.52
C ILE A 27 -3.74 14.46 -4.50
N LEU A 28 -4.25 13.73 -5.51
CA LEU A 28 -5.20 14.27 -6.47
C LEU A 28 -6.52 14.70 -5.83
N THR A 29 -6.89 14.13 -4.68
CA THR A 29 -8.06 14.59 -3.89
C THR A 29 -7.74 15.71 -2.89
N GLY A 30 -6.51 16.24 -2.88
CA GLY A 30 -6.07 17.30 -1.95
C GLY A 30 -5.68 16.80 -0.56
N GLY A 31 -5.53 15.49 -0.37
CA GLY A 31 -5.14 14.88 0.90
C GLY A 31 -3.64 14.61 1.01
N ILE A 32 -3.19 14.32 2.24
CA ILE A 32 -1.86 13.79 2.54
C ILE A 32 -2.06 12.51 3.35
N ASP A 33 -1.61 11.37 2.84
CA ASP A 33 -1.70 10.08 3.53
C ASP A 33 -0.33 9.63 4.05
N LEU A 34 -0.16 9.65 5.38
CA LEU A 34 1.04 9.15 6.04
C LEU A 34 0.90 7.70 6.53
N SER A 35 -0.30 7.13 6.46
CA SER A 35 -0.59 5.78 6.98
C SER A 35 -0.15 4.68 6.04
N VAL A 36 0.18 5.01 4.79
CA VAL A 36 0.55 4.02 3.77
C VAL A 36 1.70 3.13 4.23
N GLY A 37 2.73 3.70 4.86
CA GLY A 37 3.85 2.93 5.41
C GLY A 37 3.44 2.01 6.57
N SER A 38 2.48 2.46 7.38
CA SER A 38 1.90 1.70 8.50
C SER A 38 1.05 0.54 8.05
N ILE A 39 0.17 0.79 7.07
CA ILE A 39 -0.68 -0.20 6.44
C ILE A 39 0.19 -1.26 5.78
N LEU A 40 1.27 -0.85 5.08
CA LEU A 40 2.26 -1.77 4.54
C LEU A 40 2.89 -2.65 5.63
N GLY A 41 3.28 -2.07 6.76
CA GLY A 41 3.83 -2.82 7.90
C GLY A 41 2.84 -3.85 8.47
N VAL A 42 1.59 -3.46 8.70
CA VAL A 42 0.56 -4.36 9.24
C VAL A 42 0.20 -5.47 8.27
N THR A 43 0.00 -5.13 7.00
CA THR A 43 -0.33 -6.13 5.98
C THR A 43 0.80 -7.14 5.81
N ALA A 44 2.06 -6.71 5.94
CA ALA A 44 3.21 -7.61 5.97
C ALA A 44 3.19 -8.55 7.20
N VAL A 45 2.86 -8.03 8.40
CA VAL A 45 2.72 -8.86 9.60
C VAL A 45 1.54 -9.83 9.49
N MET A 46 0.40 -9.40 8.96
CA MET A 46 -0.75 -10.27 8.73
C MET A 46 -0.46 -11.36 7.69
N ALA A 47 0.28 -11.04 6.63
CA ALA A 47 0.78 -12.03 5.68
C ALA A 47 1.69 -13.06 6.37
N LEU A 48 2.62 -12.57 7.18
CA LEU A 48 3.55 -13.42 7.92
C LEU A 48 2.82 -14.34 8.89
N VAL A 49 1.94 -13.81 9.73
CA VAL A 49 1.15 -14.57 10.71
C VAL A 49 0.25 -15.60 10.01
N GLY A 50 -0.41 -15.20 8.91
CA GLY A 50 -1.18 -16.12 8.08
C GLY A 50 -0.32 -17.25 7.50
N SER A 51 0.93 -16.97 7.16
CA SER A 51 1.88 -17.99 6.66
C SER A 51 2.33 -19.01 7.70
N LEU A 52 2.22 -18.70 9.00
CA LEU A 52 2.63 -19.62 10.08
C LEU A 52 1.67 -20.78 10.25
N ASN A 53 0.39 -20.59 9.89
CA ASN A 53 -0.60 -21.65 9.91
C ASN A 53 -0.62 -22.36 8.55
N PRO A 54 -0.27 -23.65 8.46
CA PRO A 54 -0.26 -24.39 7.19
C PRO A 54 -1.59 -24.35 6.43
N ALA A 55 -2.73 -24.27 7.13
CA ALA A 55 -4.05 -24.19 6.51
C ALA A 55 -4.36 -22.81 5.90
N LEU A 56 -3.68 -21.75 6.37
CA LEU A 56 -3.86 -20.37 5.93
C LEU A 56 -2.70 -19.85 5.07
N ALA A 57 -1.63 -20.64 4.92
CA ALA A 57 -0.41 -20.20 4.25
C ALA A 57 -0.63 -19.78 2.79
N ASP A 58 -1.53 -20.47 2.07
CA ASP A 58 -1.91 -20.11 0.70
C ASP A 58 -2.80 -18.86 0.64
N PHE A 59 -3.50 -18.55 1.74
CA PHE A 59 -4.37 -17.37 1.86
C PHE A 59 -3.66 -16.15 2.45
N ALA A 60 -2.38 -16.25 2.80
CA ALA A 60 -1.62 -15.16 3.42
C ALA A 60 -1.59 -13.87 2.58
N VAL A 61 -1.44 -13.99 1.25
CA VAL A 61 -1.48 -12.83 0.33
C VAL A 61 -2.89 -12.22 0.26
N PRO A 62 -3.96 -12.99 0.00
CA PRO A 62 -5.34 -12.49 0.10
C PRO A 62 -5.65 -11.81 1.44
N ILE A 63 -5.24 -12.39 2.57
CA ILE A 63 -5.44 -11.81 3.89
C ILE A 63 -4.78 -10.43 3.97
N ALA A 64 -3.52 -10.33 3.55
CA ALA A 64 -2.79 -9.06 3.55
C ALA A 64 -3.47 -7.99 2.67
N LEU A 65 -3.92 -8.37 1.47
CA LEU A 65 -4.64 -7.48 0.56
C LEU A 65 -5.97 -7.01 1.15
N LEU A 66 -6.75 -7.91 1.76
CA LEU A 66 -8.03 -7.59 2.39
C LEU A 66 -7.85 -6.71 3.62
N THR A 67 -6.83 -6.96 4.43
CA THR A 67 -6.48 -6.10 5.57
C THR A 67 -6.12 -4.70 5.09
N GLY A 68 -5.25 -4.58 4.09
CA GLY A 68 -4.86 -3.29 3.52
C GLY A 68 -6.03 -2.53 2.92
N LEU A 69 -6.90 -3.22 2.18
CA LEU A 69 -8.12 -2.66 1.61
C LEU A 69 -9.07 -2.16 2.69
N GLY A 70 -9.35 -2.98 3.71
CA GLY A 70 -10.24 -2.62 4.81
C GLY A 70 -9.75 -1.39 5.57
N MET A 71 -8.44 -1.29 5.79
CA MET A 71 -7.83 -0.15 6.48
C MET A 71 -7.80 1.11 5.63
N GLY A 72 -7.54 0.97 4.32
CA GLY A 72 -7.65 2.07 3.37
C GLY A 72 -9.08 2.62 3.28
N ILE A 73 -10.08 1.74 3.24
CA ILE A 73 -11.50 2.12 3.29
C ILE A 73 -11.81 2.84 4.60
N PHE A 74 -11.38 2.29 5.74
CA PHE A 74 -11.61 2.90 7.05
C PHE A 74 -11.02 4.32 7.13
N ASN A 75 -9.76 4.50 6.72
CA ASN A 75 -9.13 5.83 6.69
C ASN A 75 -9.85 6.77 5.72
N GLY A 76 -10.22 6.29 4.53
CA GLY A 76 -10.97 7.07 3.54
C GLY A 76 -12.35 7.51 4.04
N LEU A 77 -13.08 6.64 4.73
CA LEU A 77 -14.39 6.95 5.31
C LEU A 77 -14.29 7.99 6.42
N LEU A 78 -13.29 7.90 7.30
CA LEU A 78 -13.08 8.90 8.35
C LEU A 78 -12.76 10.27 7.76
N VAL A 79 -11.94 10.34 6.72
CA VAL A 79 -11.65 11.60 6.03
C VAL A 79 -12.90 12.14 5.33
N ALA A 80 -13.62 11.30 4.59
CA ALA A 80 -14.76 11.72 3.78
C ALA A 80 -16.00 12.11 4.61
N PHE A 81 -16.31 11.37 5.68
CA PHE A 81 -17.55 11.55 6.44
C PHE A 81 -17.36 12.22 7.80
N ALA A 82 -16.24 11.98 8.49
CA ALA A 82 -16.00 12.57 9.81
C ALA A 82 -15.28 13.93 9.74
N GLY A 83 -14.88 14.38 8.54
CA GLY A 83 -14.21 15.66 8.34
C GLY A 83 -12.85 15.78 9.06
N LEU A 84 -12.29 14.64 9.48
CA LEU A 84 -11.03 14.61 10.20
C LEU A 84 -9.87 14.88 9.22
N PRO A 85 -8.89 15.72 9.59
CA PRO A 85 -7.71 15.94 8.77
C PRO A 85 -7.02 14.60 8.43
N PRO A 86 -6.70 14.32 7.16
CA PRO A 86 -6.07 13.07 6.72
C PRO A 86 -4.83 12.71 7.54
N PHE A 87 -4.01 13.72 7.86
CA PHE A 87 -2.81 13.56 8.69
C PHE A 87 -3.11 12.94 10.08
N ILE A 88 -4.17 13.38 10.76
CA ILE A 88 -4.50 12.92 12.12
C ILE A 88 -5.01 11.48 12.10
N VAL A 89 -5.91 11.18 11.15
CA VAL A 89 -6.43 9.82 10.96
C VAL A 89 -5.28 8.86 10.65
N THR A 90 -4.40 9.27 9.76
CA THR A 90 -3.33 8.41 9.27
C THR A 90 -2.23 8.17 10.31
N LEU A 91 -1.86 9.19 11.10
CA LEU A 91 -0.92 9.07 12.22
C LEU A 91 -1.49 8.26 13.40
N GLY A 92 -2.79 8.43 13.69
CA GLY A 92 -3.50 7.66 14.70
C GLY A 92 -3.56 6.18 14.33
N THR A 93 -3.96 5.90 13.08
CA THR A 93 -3.95 4.56 12.49
C THR A 93 -2.54 3.98 12.53
N TYR A 94 -1.49 4.72 12.14
CA TYR A 94 -0.09 4.26 12.24
C TYR A 94 0.26 3.73 13.63
N THR A 95 -0.03 4.54 14.65
CA THR A 95 0.37 4.24 16.03
C THR A 95 -0.36 3.02 16.57
N ALA A 96 -1.67 2.93 16.34
CA ALA A 96 -2.48 1.79 16.78
C ALA A 96 -2.01 0.48 16.12
N LEU A 97 -1.75 0.55 14.82
CA LEU A 97 -1.35 -0.57 13.99
C LEU A 97 0.05 -1.07 14.28
N HIS A 98 1.01 -0.16 14.43
CA HIS A 98 2.37 -0.51 14.80
C HIS A 98 2.40 -1.23 16.15
N ARG A 99 1.58 -0.77 17.11
CA ARG A 99 1.45 -1.43 18.42
C ARG A 99 0.72 -2.77 18.31
N ALA A 100 -0.34 -2.88 17.52
CA ALA A 100 -1.04 -4.15 17.31
C ALA A 100 -0.13 -5.20 16.65
N ALA A 101 0.63 -4.80 15.62
CA ALA A 101 1.62 -5.66 14.97
C ALA A 101 2.71 -6.12 15.94
N TYR A 102 3.19 -5.23 16.82
CA TYR A 102 4.17 -5.56 17.85
C TYR A 102 3.63 -6.60 18.85
N LEU A 103 2.37 -6.47 19.26
CA LEU A 103 1.72 -7.41 20.17
C LEU A 103 1.50 -8.78 19.52
N VAL A 104 1.11 -8.83 18.25
CA VAL A 104 0.90 -10.09 17.51
C VAL A 104 2.22 -10.83 17.26
N ALA A 105 3.33 -10.11 17.15
CA ALA A 105 4.67 -10.68 17.02
C ALA A 105 5.32 -11.09 18.36
N ASP A 106 4.63 -10.92 19.50
CA ASP A 106 5.16 -11.11 20.86
C ASP A 106 6.48 -10.33 21.11
N GLY A 107 6.70 -9.22 20.39
CA GLY A 107 7.97 -8.48 20.43
C GLY A 107 9.18 -9.22 19.85
N THR A 108 8.98 -10.36 19.17
CA THR A 108 10.03 -11.18 18.58
C THR A 108 10.08 -11.03 17.06
N THR A 109 11.26 -11.21 16.47
CA THR A 109 11.38 -11.30 14.99
C THR A 109 10.90 -12.68 14.55
N VAL A 110 9.65 -12.77 14.15
CA VAL A 110 9.08 -14.02 13.62
C VAL A 110 9.58 -14.20 12.19
N ILE A 111 10.32 -15.28 11.94
CA ILE A 111 10.87 -15.58 10.60
C ILE A 111 10.26 -16.91 10.14
N ASN A 112 9.43 -16.85 9.10
CA ASN A 112 9.02 -18.05 8.40
C ASN A 112 9.97 -18.29 7.22
N SER A 113 10.74 -19.37 7.28
CA SER A 113 11.70 -19.72 6.22
C SER A 113 11.03 -20.40 5.01
N LYS A 114 9.75 -20.77 5.12
CA LYS A 114 8.97 -21.47 4.09
C LYS A 114 7.74 -20.66 3.67
N ILE A 115 7.93 -19.38 3.38
CA ILE A 115 6.86 -18.51 2.89
C ILE A 115 6.52 -18.89 1.45
N SER A 116 5.30 -19.41 1.23
CA SER A 116 4.80 -19.85 -0.09
C SER A 116 4.82 -18.73 -1.14
N PHE A 117 4.66 -17.48 -0.72
CA PHE A 117 4.64 -16.29 -1.57
C PHE A 117 5.98 -15.55 -1.66
N ALA A 118 7.08 -16.10 -1.13
CA ALA A 118 8.39 -15.45 -1.14
C ALA A 118 8.91 -15.15 -2.56
N TRP A 119 8.45 -15.91 -3.55
CA TRP A 119 8.79 -15.73 -4.96
C TRP A 119 8.30 -14.38 -5.53
N ILE A 120 7.27 -13.76 -4.94
CA ILE A 120 6.79 -12.44 -5.38
C ILE A 120 7.87 -11.37 -5.11
N GLY A 121 8.53 -11.43 -3.95
CA GLY A 121 9.58 -10.49 -3.57
C GLY A 121 10.98 -10.86 -4.09
N ASN A 122 11.29 -12.16 -4.10
CA ASN A 122 12.64 -12.65 -4.39
C ASN A 122 12.81 -13.34 -5.74
N GLY A 123 11.71 -13.69 -6.41
CA GLY A 123 11.73 -14.41 -7.67
C GLY A 123 11.95 -13.53 -8.88
N TYR A 124 12.23 -14.19 -9.99
CA TYR A 124 12.44 -13.58 -11.31
C TYR A 124 11.58 -14.29 -12.34
N LEU A 125 11.11 -13.52 -13.31
CA LEU A 125 10.58 -14.02 -14.57
C LEU A 125 11.66 -13.79 -15.64
N GLY A 126 12.43 -14.83 -15.95
CA GLY A 126 13.64 -14.69 -16.77
C GLY A 126 14.66 -13.79 -16.05
N SER A 127 14.98 -12.63 -16.64
CA SER A 127 15.91 -11.64 -16.08
C SER A 127 15.23 -10.53 -15.26
N VAL A 128 13.90 -10.48 -15.24
CA VAL A 128 13.14 -9.36 -14.63
C VAL A 128 12.55 -9.78 -13.28
N PRO A 129 12.77 -9.04 -12.19
CA PRO A 129 12.14 -9.32 -10.90
C PRO A 129 10.61 -9.23 -10.98
N TRP A 130 9.92 -10.11 -10.26
CA TRP A 130 8.45 -10.07 -10.16
C TRP A 130 7.93 -8.72 -9.65
N LEU A 131 8.64 -8.10 -8.69
CA LEU A 131 8.31 -6.77 -8.18
C LEU A 131 8.24 -5.69 -9.27
N VAL A 132 9.11 -5.77 -10.29
CA VAL A 132 9.12 -4.81 -11.40
C VAL A 132 7.87 -4.98 -12.26
N ILE A 133 7.51 -6.24 -12.55
CA ILE A 133 6.32 -6.58 -13.33
C ILE A 133 5.06 -6.08 -12.61
N ILE A 134 4.97 -6.33 -11.31
CA ILE A 134 3.86 -5.85 -10.47
C ILE A 134 3.80 -4.32 -10.48
N ALA A 135 4.94 -3.63 -10.35
CA ALA A 135 4.98 -2.17 -10.38
C ALA A 135 4.45 -1.61 -11.71
N PHE A 136 4.87 -2.16 -12.85
CA PHE A 136 4.35 -1.75 -14.15
C PHE A 136 2.86 -2.06 -14.31
N ALA A 137 2.40 -3.22 -13.84
CA ALA A 137 0.98 -3.57 -13.87
C ALA A 137 0.14 -2.60 -13.04
N VAL A 138 0.59 -2.26 -11.83
CA VAL A 138 -0.08 -1.27 -10.96
C VAL A 138 -0.10 0.10 -11.63
N ILE A 139 1.02 0.59 -12.18
CA ILE A 139 1.04 1.86 -12.92
C ILE A 139 0.04 1.83 -14.07
N ALA A 140 0.00 0.76 -14.87
CA ALA A 140 -0.90 0.64 -16.00
C ALA A 140 -2.37 0.68 -15.56
N ILE A 141 -2.72 -0.01 -14.47
CA ILE A 141 -4.06 0.01 -13.88
C ILE A 141 -4.40 1.43 -13.39
N CYS A 142 -3.51 2.05 -12.61
CA CYS A 142 -3.72 3.39 -12.07
C CYS A 142 -3.89 4.43 -13.19
N TRP A 143 -3.05 4.36 -14.22
CA TRP A 143 -3.13 5.21 -15.42
C TRP A 143 -4.45 5.01 -16.16
N PHE A 144 -4.87 3.76 -16.35
CA PHE A 144 -6.14 3.45 -17.00
C PHE A 144 -7.31 4.01 -16.21
N ILE A 145 -7.33 3.81 -14.88
CA ILE A 145 -8.37 4.36 -14.01
C ILE A 145 -8.42 5.88 -14.12
N LEU A 146 -7.28 6.57 -13.98
CA LEU A 146 -7.24 8.03 -14.00
C LEU A 146 -7.61 8.64 -15.36
N ARG A 147 -7.22 7.98 -16.47
CA ARG A 147 -7.35 8.58 -17.82
C ARG A 147 -8.54 8.06 -18.62
N ARG A 148 -9.06 6.87 -18.31
CA ARG A 148 -10.08 6.19 -19.12
C ARG A 148 -11.39 5.92 -18.38
N THR A 149 -11.48 6.18 -17.07
CA THR A 149 -12.70 5.92 -16.30
C THR A 149 -13.34 7.19 -15.75
N THR A 150 -14.64 7.13 -15.48
CA THR A 150 -15.40 8.22 -14.83
C THR A 150 -14.88 8.54 -13.44
N LEU A 151 -14.34 7.55 -12.71
CA LEU A 151 -13.74 7.73 -11.40
C LEU A 151 -12.55 8.70 -11.46
N GLY A 152 -11.71 8.62 -12.50
CA GLY A 152 -10.63 9.58 -12.73
C GLY A 152 -11.14 11.02 -12.81
N THR A 153 -12.18 11.27 -13.61
CA THR A 153 -12.80 12.60 -13.75
C THR A 153 -13.31 13.15 -12.40
N HIS A 154 -13.95 12.31 -11.57
CA HIS A 154 -14.42 12.73 -10.25
C HIS A 154 -13.26 13.08 -9.32
N ILE A 155 -12.20 12.28 -9.32
CA ILE A 155 -11.00 12.54 -8.50
C ILE A 155 -10.36 13.87 -8.87
N TYR A 156 -10.17 14.14 -10.17
CA TYR A 156 -9.64 15.42 -10.63
C TYR A 156 -10.58 16.59 -10.31
N ALA A 157 -11.90 16.39 -10.38
CA ALA A 157 -12.87 17.42 -10.04
C ALA A 157 -12.85 17.78 -8.54
N VAL A 158 -12.70 16.79 -7.66
CA VAL A 158 -12.60 17.00 -6.21
C VAL A 158 -11.34 17.79 -5.85
N GLY A 159 -10.18 17.44 -6.41
CA GLY A 159 -8.93 18.19 -6.17
C GLY A 159 -8.85 19.53 -6.87
N GLY A 160 -9.48 19.68 -8.04
CA GLY A 160 -9.45 20.89 -8.85
C GLY A 160 -10.23 22.07 -8.26
N ASN A 161 -11.09 21.84 -7.27
CA ASN A 161 -11.95 22.88 -6.69
C ASN A 161 -11.46 23.44 -5.34
N LEU A 162 -10.15 23.45 -5.08
CA LEU A 162 -9.59 24.05 -3.86
C LEU A 162 -9.66 25.59 -3.85
N GLN A 163 -9.95 26.25 -4.98
CA GLN A 163 -9.87 27.72 -5.14
C GLN A 163 -11.04 28.40 -5.88
N ALA A 164 -12.17 27.75 -6.15
CA ALA A 164 -13.35 28.42 -6.74
C ALA A 164 -14.26 29.11 -5.69
N ALA A 165 -13.69 29.54 -4.57
CA ALA A 165 -14.27 30.54 -3.69
C ALA A 165 -13.37 31.79 -3.76
N PRO A 166 -13.61 32.73 -4.69
CA PRO A 166 -13.13 34.07 -4.47
C PRO A 166 -13.80 34.59 -3.19
N PHE A 167 -13.03 34.67 -2.10
CA PHE A 167 -13.37 35.54 -0.99
C PHE A 167 -13.19 36.98 -1.48
N ASN A 168 -14.25 37.55 -2.04
CA ASN A 168 -14.50 38.98 -2.10
C ASN A 168 -15.81 39.25 -1.37
#